data_AF-A0AA88UFV1-F1
#
_entry.id   AF-A0AA88UFV1-F1
#
_cell.length_a   1.000
_cell.length_b   1.000
_cell.length_c   1.000
_cell.angle_alpha   90.00
_cell.angle_beta   90.00
_cell.angle_gamma   90.00
#
_symmetry.space_group_name_H-M   'P 1'
#
loop_
_entity.id
_entity.type
_entity.pdbx_description
1 polymer ?
#
loop_
_entity_poly.entity_id
_entity_poly.type
_entity_poly.pdbx_seq_one_letter_code
_entity_poly.pdbx_strand_id
1 'polypeptide(L)'
;VNIMAESKASITIRTRKFMTNRLLSRKQFVIDVLHPGKANVSKAELKDKLATMYEVKDPNSIFVFKFRTHFGGGKSTGFGLIYDSVENAKKYEPKYRLIRTKAGDAAKAGKKK
;
A
#
# COMPACT_ATOMS: atom_id res chain seq x y z
N VAL A 1 32.04 21.06 13.53
CA VAL A 1 31.48 20.02 14.43
C VAL A 1 30.36 19.32 13.68
N ASN A 2 30.66 18.21 13.02
CA ASN A 2 29.66 17.42 12.29
C ASN A 2 29.01 16.44 13.25
N ILE A 3 27.80 16.74 13.72
CA ILE A 3 26.99 15.84 14.55
C ILE A 3 25.62 15.75 13.92
N MET A 4 25.35 14.61 13.27
CA MET A 4 24.10 13.82 13.33
C MET A 4 24.14 12.79 12.20
N ALA A 5 24.83 11.67 12.45
CA ALA A 5 24.56 10.44 11.74
C ALA A 5 23.21 9.91 12.25
N GLU A 6 22.12 10.35 11.62
CA GLU A 6 20.81 9.74 11.81
C GLU A 6 20.89 8.32 11.22
N SER A 7 21.02 7.32 12.08
CA SER A 7 20.97 5.93 11.67
C SER A 7 19.62 5.71 10.97
N LYS A 8 19.62 5.68 9.63
CA LYS A 8 18.45 5.36 8.82
C LYS A 8 18.04 3.93 9.16
N ALA A 9 17.26 3.75 10.22
CA ALA A 9 16.66 2.49 10.57
C ALA A 9 15.97 1.94 9.32
N SER A 10 16.42 0.79 8.85
CA SER A 10 16.03 0.21 7.57
C SER A 10 14.58 -0.25 7.67
N ILE A 11 13.70 0.38 6.90
CA ILE A 11 12.29 -0.02 6.82
C ILE A 11 12.25 -1.34 6.07
N THR A 12 11.85 -2.40 6.77
CA THR A 12 11.73 -3.75 6.20
C THR A 12 10.27 -4.07 5.96
N ILE A 13 9.96 -4.54 4.74
CA ILE A 13 8.62 -4.97 4.36
C ILE A 13 8.60 -6.49 4.33
N ARG A 14 7.61 -7.10 4.99
CA ARG A 14 7.36 -8.53 4.93
C ARG A 14 5.94 -8.76 4.44
N THR A 15 5.76 -9.67 3.50
CA THR A 15 4.44 -10.09 3.03
C THR A 15 4.09 -11.45 3.62
N ARG A 16 2.82 -11.64 3.95
CA ARG A 16 2.27 -12.89 4.51
C ARG A 16 0.96 -13.23 3.83
N LYS A 17 0.57 -14.51 3.88
CA LYS A 17 -0.70 -15.02 3.31
C LYS A 17 -0.90 -14.56 1.86
N PHE A 18 0.15 -14.71 1.06
CA PHE A 18 0.13 -14.31 -0.34
C PHE A 18 -0.73 -15.28 -1.14
N MET A 19 -1.67 -14.73 -1.90
CA MET A 19 -2.58 -15.51 -2.73
C MET A 19 -2.78 -14.82 -4.07
N THR A 20 -2.70 -15.59 -5.15
CA THR A 20 -3.06 -15.14 -6.48
C THR A 20 -4.55 -15.41 -6.70
N ASN A 21 -5.36 -14.36 -6.79
CA ASN A 21 -6.79 -14.46 -7.06
C ASN A 21 -7.05 -14.19 -8.55
N ARG A 22 -7.18 -15.26 -9.33
CA ARG A 22 -7.37 -15.17 -10.78
C ARG A 22 -8.75 -14.64 -11.17
N LEU A 23 -9.78 -14.84 -10.35
CA LEU A 23 -11.14 -14.32 -10.62
C LEU A 23 -11.19 -12.79 -10.65
N LEU A 24 -10.32 -12.15 -9.86
CA LEU A 24 -10.23 -10.70 -9.75
C LEU A 24 -8.95 -10.13 -10.40
N SER A 25 -8.21 -10.96 -11.13
CA SER A 25 -6.96 -10.60 -11.82
C SER A 25 -5.97 -9.84 -10.92
N ARG A 26 -5.79 -10.33 -9.69
CA ARG A 26 -4.93 -9.66 -8.70
C ARG A 26 -4.23 -10.63 -7.76
N LYS A 27 -3.07 -10.23 -7.27
CA LYS A 27 -2.39 -10.83 -6.13
C LYS A 27 -2.79 -10.08 -4.87
N GLN A 28 -3.08 -10.80 -3.79
CA GLN A 28 -3.50 -10.23 -2.52
C GLN A 28 -2.72 -10.81 -1.36
N PHE A 29 -2.34 -9.97 -0.40
CA PHE A 29 -1.49 -10.35 0.71
C PHE A 29 -1.66 -9.40 1.90
N VAL A 30 -1.18 -9.86 3.05
CA VAL A 30 -1.00 -9.03 4.25
C VAL A 30 0.41 -8.46 4.23
N ILE A 31 0.55 -7.19 4.54
CA ILE A 31 1.83 -6.49 4.64
C ILE A 31 2.12 -6.21 6.11
N ASP A 32 3.28 -6.63 6.58
CA ASP A 32 3.88 -6.15 7.81
C ASP A 32 5.04 -5.21 7.48
N VAL A 33 4.98 -3.99 8.00
CA VAL A 33 6.01 -2.96 7.86
C VAL A 33 6.71 -2.84 9.20
N LEU A 34 8.01 -3.14 9.21
CA LEU A 34 8.90 -2.97 10.35
C LEU A 34 9.65 -1.64 10.17
N HIS A 35 9.45 -0.72 11.10
CA HIS A 35 10.01 0.62 11.09
C HIS A 35 10.51 1.00 12.50
N PRO A 36 11.57 0.33 13.01
CA PRO A 36 12.07 0.57 14.35
C PRO A 36 12.58 2.02 14.48
N GLY A 37 12.21 2.69 15.57
CA GLY A 37 12.63 4.08 15.84
C GLY A 37 12.11 5.12 14.85
N LYS A 38 11.25 4.75 13.89
CA LYS A 38 10.66 5.66 12.91
C LYS A 38 9.15 5.73 13.05
N ALA A 39 8.61 6.89 12.68
CA ALA A 39 7.18 7.11 12.52
C ALA A 39 6.58 6.24 11.40
N ASN A 40 5.29 6.40 11.16
CA ASN A 40 4.58 5.63 10.14
C ASN A 40 5.12 5.92 8.73
N VAL A 41 5.37 4.85 7.97
CA VAL A 41 5.84 4.92 6.58
C VAL A 41 4.72 5.41 5.66
N SER A 42 5.06 6.29 4.71
CA SER A 42 4.10 6.80 3.74
C SER A 42 3.63 5.69 2.79
N LYS A 43 2.37 5.78 2.32
CA LYS A 43 1.83 4.78 1.37
C LYS A 43 2.51 4.85 0.00
N ALA A 44 3.04 6.01 -0.37
CA ALA A 44 3.80 6.19 -1.61
C ALA A 44 5.10 5.37 -1.56
N GLU A 45 5.90 5.52 -0.50
CA GLU A 45 7.11 4.73 -0.33
C GLU A 45 6.85 3.22 -0.28
N LEU A 46 5.75 2.79 0.34
CA LEU A 46 5.37 1.38 0.36
C LEU A 46 4.99 0.87 -1.04
N LYS A 47 4.31 1.68 -1.85
CA LYS A 47 4.00 1.33 -3.24
C LYS A 47 5.27 1.16 -4.06
N ASP A 48 6.20 2.10 -3.96
CA ASP A 48 7.45 2.06 -4.73
C ASP A 48 8.28 0.83 -4.38
N LYS A 49 8.43 0.53 -3.10
CA LYS A 49 9.13 -0.68 -2.64
C LYS A 49 8.44 -1.96 -3.09
N LEU A 50 7.11 -2.01 -3.08
CA LEU A 50 6.36 -3.17 -3.58
C LEU A 50 6.47 -3.30 -5.11
N ALA A 51 6.53 -2.19 -5.84
CA ALA A 51 6.74 -2.20 -7.28
C ALA A 51 8.10 -2.78 -7.64
N THR A 52 9.17 -2.39 -6.92
CA THR A 52 10.50 -2.98 -7.09
C THR A 52 10.54 -4.45 -6.64
N MET A 53 9.97 -4.78 -5.47
CA MET A 53 10.03 -6.13 -4.90
C MET A 53 9.31 -7.18 -5.74
N TYR A 54 8.24 -6.80 -6.44
CA TYR A 54 7.42 -7.71 -7.25
C TYR A 54 7.48 -7.42 -8.75
N GLU A 55 8.42 -6.57 -9.18
CA GLU A 55 8.66 -6.22 -10.59
C GLU A 55 7.37 -5.78 -11.33
N VAL A 56 6.60 -4.91 -10.68
CA VAL A 56 5.34 -4.42 -11.23
C VAL A 56 5.64 -3.26 -12.18
N LYS A 57 5.18 -3.38 -13.43
CA LYS A 57 5.38 -2.35 -14.48
C LYS A 57 4.75 -0.99 -14.10
N ASP A 58 3.52 -1.02 -13.59
CA ASP A 58 2.75 0.19 -13.25
C ASP A 58 2.49 0.28 -11.74
N PRO A 59 3.11 1.24 -11.01
CA PRO A 59 2.83 1.44 -9.58
C PRO A 59 1.37 1.79 -9.26
N ASN A 60 0.63 2.26 -10.27
CA ASN A 60 -0.80 2.57 -10.18
C ASN A 60 -1.69 1.33 -10.07
N SER A 61 -1.19 0.13 -10.41
CA SER A 61 -1.92 -1.14 -10.19
C SER A 61 -1.77 -1.67 -8.76
N ILE A 62 -0.93 -1.02 -7.93
CA ILE A 62 -0.68 -1.41 -6.54
C ILE A 62 -1.54 -0.59 -5.59
N PHE A 63 -2.30 -1.27 -4.72
CA PHE A 63 -3.15 -0.64 -3.70
C PHE A 63 -2.78 -1.13 -2.32
N VAL A 64 -2.62 -0.19 -1.40
CA VAL A 64 -2.21 -0.47 -0.02
C VAL A 64 -3.14 0.25 0.96
N PHE A 65 -3.79 -0.49 1.86
CA PHE A 65 -4.89 0.03 2.68
C PHE A 65 -5.00 -0.67 4.03
N LYS A 66 -5.88 -0.11 4.88
CA LYS A 66 -6.21 -0.62 6.23
C LYS A 66 -4.96 -0.88 7.09
N PHE A 67 -4.03 0.08 7.09
CA PHE A 67 -2.88 0.04 8.00
C PHE A 67 -3.31 0.31 9.43
N ARG A 68 -2.80 -0.51 10.35
CA ARG A 68 -2.91 -0.34 11.79
C ARG A 68 -1.52 -0.54 12.41
N THR A 69 -1.08 0.46 13.16
CA THR A 69 0.15 0.39 13.96
C THR A 69 -0.12 -0.45 15.21
N HIS A 70 0.81 -1.33 15.56
CA HIS A 70 0.73 -2.10 16.81
C HIS A 70 0.97 -1.20 18.02
N PHE A 71 0.41 -1.58 19.17
CA PHE A 71 0.68 -0.89 20.42
C PHE A 71 2.19 -0.98 20.74
N GLY A 72 2.78 0.14 21.16
CA GLY A 72 4.24 0.26 21.32
C GLY A 72 5.01 0.66 20.06
N GLY A 73 4.35 0.78 18.90
CA GLY A 73 4.99 1.27 17.67
C GLY A 73 5.95 0.29 17.01
N GLY A 74 6.77 0.77 16.08
CA GLY A 74 7.81 -0.01 15.38
C GLY A 74 7.33 -1.04 14.36
N LYS A 75 6.05 -1.45 14.43
CA LYS A 75 5.42 -2.36 13.48
C LYS A 75 4.02 -1.87 13.09
N SER A 76 3.74 -1.91 11.79
CA SER A 76 2.41 -1.65 11.24
C SER A 76 1.97 -2.80 10.34
N THR A 77 0.70 -3.20 10.43
CA THR A 77 0.13 -4.25 9.57
C THR A 77 -0.94 -3.63 8.67
N GLY A 78 -0.98 -4.03 7.40
CA GLY A 78 -1.97 -3.60 6.42
C GLY A 78 -2.23 -4.65 5.35
N PHE A 79 -2.99 -4.27 4.32
CA PHE A 79 -3.30 -5.12 3.18
C PHE A 79 -2.73 -4.53 1.90
N GLY A 80 -2.23 -5.42 1.04
CA GLY A 80 -1.70 -5.10 -0.29
C GLY A 80 -2.45 -5.86 -1.38
N LEU A 81 -2.75 -5.15 -2.46
CA LEU A 81 -3.28 -5.72 -3.71
C LEU A 81 -2.37 -5.27 -4.85
N ILE A 82 -2.03 -6.20 -5.74
CA ILE A 82 -1.33 -5.92 -6.99
C ILE A 82 -2.23 -6.45 -8.10
N TYR A 83 -2.77 -5.58 -8.92
CA TYR A 83 -3.56 -5.96 -10.09
C TYR A 83 -2.64 -6.23 -11.29
N ASP A 84 -3.06 -7.14 -12.17
CA ASP A 84 -2.34 -7.42 -13.41
C ASP A 84 -2.37 -6.20 -14.37
N SER A 85 -3.43 -5.37 -14.31
CA SER A 85 -3.56 -4.12 -15.09
C SER A 85 -4.34 -3.04 -14.33
N VAL A 86 -4.18 -1.77 -14.74
CA VAL A 86 -4.92 -0.62 -14.18
C VAL A 86 -6.42 -0.69 -14.51
N GLU A 87 -6.79 -1.26 -15.65
CA GLU A 87 -8.18 -1.45 -16.05
C GLU A 87 -8.91 -2.42 -15.09
N ASN A 88 -8.25 -3.53 -14.75
CA ASN A 88 -8.76 -4.48 -13.77
C ASN A 88 -8.89 -3.83 -12.38
N ALA A 89 -7.95 -2.96 -12.02
CA ALA A 89 -8.06 -2.19 -10.79
C ALA A 89 -9.29 -1.26 -10.80
N LYS A 90 -9.55 -0.53 -11.89
CA LYS A 90 -10.74 0.34 -11.99
C LYS A 90 -12.06 -0.43 -11.93
N LYS A 91 -12.09 -1.66 -12.46
CA LYS A 91 -13.28 -2.52 -12.46
C LYS A 91 -13.60 -3.10 -11.09
N TYR A 92 -12.60 -3.65 -10.40
CA TYR A 92 -12.82 -4.43 -9.17
C TYR A 92 -12.57 -3.65 -7.89
N GLU A 93 -11.86 -2.52 -7.94
CA GLU A 93 -11.56 -1.74 -6.75
C GLU A 93 -12.73 -0.82 -6.38
N PRO A 94 -13.12 -0.74 -5.10
CA PRO A 94 -14.14 0.19 -4.64
C PRO A 94 -13.80 1.65 -4.98
N LYS A 95 -14.80 2.40 -5.48
CA LYS A 95 -14.66 3.80 -5.92
C LYS A 95 -13.91 4.70 -4.92
N TYR A 96 -14.18 4.57 -3.63
CA TYR A 96 -13.53 5.39 -2.60
C TYR A 96 -12.01 5.18 -2.52
N ARG A 97 -11.50 3.99 -2.87
CA ARG A 97 -10.05 3.72 -2.90
C ARG A 97 -9.41 4.31 -4.15
N LEU A 98 -10.09 4.26 -5.30
CA LEU A 98 -9.63 4.88 -6.53
C LEU A 98 -9.45 6.40 -6.36
N ILE A 99 -10.43 7.08 -5.76
CA ILE A 99 -10.38 8.52 -5.48
C ILE A 99 -9.21 8.87 -4.55
N ARG A 100 -9.02 8.09 -3.47
CA ARG A 100 -7.91 8.30 -2.51
C ARG A 100 -6.52 8.11 -3.14
N THR A 101 -6.44 7.31 -4.19
CA THR A 101 -5.20 7.01 -4.89
C THR A 101 -5.01 7.89 -6.13
N LYS A 102 -5.88 8.89 -6.33
CA LYS A 102 -5.94 9.78 -7.50
C LYS A 102 -6.04 9.03 -8.85
N ALA A 103 -6.53 7.78 -8.82
CA ALA A 103 -6.67 6.91 -9.99
C ALA A 103 -8.11 6.87 -10.53
N GLY A 104 -9.04 7.62 -9.92
CA GLY A 104 -10.42 7.73 -10.34
C GLY A 104 -11.02 9.09 -10.00
N ASP A 105 -12.06 9.47 -10.76
CA ASP A 105 -12.72 10.75 -10.65
C ASP A 105 -13.60 10.84 -9.39
N ALA A 106 -13.54 11.99 -8.71
CA ALA A 106 -14.35 12.24 -7.54
C ALA A 106 -15.80 12.55 -7.94
N ALA A 107 -16.66 11.54 -8.01
CA ALA A 107 -18.10 11.77 -8.10
C ALA A 107 -18.61 12.32 -6.76
N LYS A 108 -18.92 13.62 -6.72
CA LYS A 108 -19.58 14.29 -5.59
C LYS A 108 -21.05 13.83 -5.52
N ALA A 109 -21.31 12.64 -4.98
CA ALA A 109 -22.67 12.24 -4.65
C ALA A 109 -23.05 12.86 -3.30
N GLY A 110 -23.72 14.02 -3.35
CA GLY A 110 -24.36 14.62 -2.17
C GLY A 110 -25.45 13.69 -1.65
N LYS A 111 -25.40 13.33 -0.37
CA LYS A 111 -26.45 12.55 0.29
C LYS A 111 -27.68 13.46 0.42
N LYS A 112 -28.73 13.22 -0.39
CA LYS A 112 -30.03 13.87 -0.15
C LYS A 112 -30.56 13.36 1.21
N LYS A 113 -30.90 14.30 2.08
CA LYS A 113 -31.61 14.02 3.33
C LYS A 113 -33.02 13.55 3.02
#